data_AF-A0A2D0JW64-F1
#
_entry.id   AF-A0A2D0JW64-F1
#
_cell.length_a   1.000
_cell.length_b   1.000
_cell.length_c   1.000
_cell.angle_alpha   90.00
_cell.angle_beta   90.00
_cell.angle_gamma   90.00
#
_symmetry.space_group_name_H-M   'P 1'
#
loop_
_entity.id
_entity.type
_entity.pdbx_description
1 polymer ?
#
loop_
_entity_poly.entity_id
_entity_poly.type
_entity_poly.pdbx_seq_one_letter_code
_entity_poly.pdbx_strand_id
1 'polypeptide(L)'
;MKIKRVDLLQIVQYLKYPPYHAVEKPIQYGIQFTLSSGVICNVYYSEKNPDECTFNIQRHQANPEHAKLIEEIVSSIAIKE
;
A
#
# COMPACT_ATOMS: atom_id res chain seq x y z
N MET A 1 -3.09 -5.71 -5.99
CA MET A 1 -3.40 -6.79 -5.03
C MET A 1 -4.63 -6.40 -4.24
N LYS A 2 -5.53 -7.34 -3.91
CA LYS A 2 -6.66 -7.07 -3.00
C LYS A 2 -6.29 -7.49 -1.58
N ILE A 3 -6.59 -6.63 -0.61
CA ILE A 3 -6.38 -6.89 0.82
C ILE A 3 -7.68 -6.61 1.57
N LYS A 4 -7.84 -7.19 2.76
CA LYS A 4 -8.96 -6.81 3.63
C LYS A 4 -8.69 -5.44 4.23
N ARG A 5 -9.77 -4.69 4.48
CA ARG A 5 -9.72 -3.37 5.10
C ARG A 5 -9.15 -3.39 6.51
N VAL A 6 -9.34 -4.49 7.24
CA VAL A 6 -8.77 -4.69 8.59
C VAL A 6 -7.24 -4.75 8.57
N ASP A 7 -6.65 -5.31 7.51
CA ASP A 7 -5.20 -5.45 7.36
C ASP A 7 -4.54 -4.15 6.88
N LEU A 8 -5.33 -3.22 6.31
CA LEU A 8 -4.84 -1.92 5.86
C LEU A 8 -4.14 -1.13 6.97
N LEU A 9 -4.66 -1.17 8.20
CA LEU A 9 -4.06 -0.42 9.32
C LEU A 9 -2.61 -0.85 9.56
N GLN A 10 -2.33 -2.15 9.46
CA GLN A 10 -0.98 -2.70 9.63
C GLN A 10 -0.04 -2.23 8.52
N ILE A 11 -0.50 -2.24 7.27
CA ILE A 11 0.29 -1.72 6.15
C ILE A 11 0.56 -0.22 6.32
N VAL A 12 -0.45 0.57 6.70
CA VAL A 12 -0.27 2.02 6.89
C VAL A 12 0.77 2.30 7.97
N GLN A 13 0.73 1.56 9.08
CA GLN A 13 1.77 1.65 10.10
C GLN A 13 3.14 1.28 9.51
N TYR A 14 3.25 0.14 8.84
CA TYR A 14 4.50 -0.28 8.22
C TYR A 14 5.11 0.79 7.29
N LEU A 15 4.28 1.46 6.47
CA LEU A 15 4.73 2.51 5.56
C LEU A 15 5.11 3.82 6.26
N LYS A 16 4.46 4.18 7.38
CA LYS A 16 4.73 5.44 8.10
C LYS A 16 5.99 5.39 8.96
N TYR A 17 6.39 4.21 9.43
CA TYR A 17 7.56 4.04 10.29
C TYR A 17 8.87 3.89 9.49
N PRO A 18 10.05 4.08 10.13
CA PRO A 18 11.34 3.78 9.51
C PRO A 18 11.37 2.35 8.97
N PRO A 19 11.94 2.10 7.78
CA PRO A 19 12.74 3.02 6.95
C PRO A 19 11.93 3.84 5.90
N TYR A 20 10.60 3.73 5.86
CA TYR A 20 9.81 4.18 4.71
C TYR A 20 9.32 5.62 4.82
N HIS A 21 9.02 6.07 6.04
CA HIS A 21 8.62 7.45 6.35
C HIS A 21 7.58 8.02 5.37
N ALA A 22 6.57 7.21 5.03
CA ALA A 22 5.65 7.56 3.97
C ALA A 22 4.76 8.75 4.34
N VAL A 23 4.60 9.67 3.40
CA VAL A 23 3.68 10.80 3.48
C VAL A 23 2.34 10.37 2.88
N GLU A 24 1.26 10.53 3.64
CA GLU A 24 -0.08 10.22 3.17
C GLU A 24 -0.72 11.42 2.44
N LYS A 25 -1.41 11.13 1.34
CA LYS A 25 -2.18 12.08 0.57
C LYS A 25 -3.51 11.45 0.15
N PRO A 26 -4.66 12.05 0.47
CA PRO A 26 -5.94 11.53 0.00
C PRO A 26 -6.03 11.62 -1.53
N ILE A 27 -6.61 10.59 -2.14
CA ILE A 27 -6.89 10.53 -3.58
C ILE A 27 -8.35 10.13 -3.81
N GLN A 28 -8.82 10.23 -5.05
CA GLN A 28 -10.17 9.80 -5.39
C GLN A 28 -10.33 8.31 -5.06
N TYR A 29 -11.33 7.99 -4.24
CA TYR A 29 -11.62 6.63 -3.77
C TYR A 29 -10.47 5.97 -3.00
N GLY A 30 -9.60 6.72 -2.31
CA GLY A 30 -8.46 6.09 -1.65
C GLY A 30 -7.46 7.01 -0.96
N ILE A 31 -6.29 6.44 -0.66
CA ILE A 31 -5.13 7.14 -0.10
C ILE A 31 -3.89 6.75 -0.89
N GLN A 32 -3.06 7.73 -1.22
CA GLN A 32 -1.71 7.56 -1.73
C GLN A 32 -0.70 7.75 -0.60
N PHE A 33 0.27 6.84 -0.52
CA PHE A 33 1.43 6.93 0.35
C PHE A 33 2.67 7.11 -0.52
N THR A 34 3.42 8.18 -0.30
CA THR A 34 4.68 8.42 -0.99
C THR A 34 5.83 8.23 0.00
N LEU A 35 6.65 7.21 -0.25
CA LEU A 35 7.79 6.86 0.60
C LEU A 35 8.91 7.88 0.41
N SER A 36 9.78 8.03 1.42
CA SER A 36 10.98 8.87 1.28
C SER A 36 11.92 8.40 0.18
N SER A 37 11.85 7.11 -0.19
CA SER A 37 12.58 6.55 -1.33
C SER A 37 11.98 6.88 -2.71
N GLY A 38 10.87 7.60 -2.77
CA GLY A 38 10.18 7.97 -4.01
C GLY A 38 9.25 6.89 -4.59
N VAL A 39 9.16 5.72 -3.95
CA VAL A 39 8.16 4.68 -4.27
C VAL A 39 6.78 5.17 -3.84
N ILE A 40 5.76 4.85 -4.63
CA ILE A 40 4.37 5.28 -4.38
C ILE A 40 3.50 4.05 -4.14
N CYS A 41 2.77 4.03 -3.04
CA CYS A 41 1.82 2.98 -2.69
C CYS A 41 0.41 3.58 -2.65
N ASN A 42 -0.49 3.11 -3.50
CA ASN A 42 -1.87 3.55 -3.57
C ASN A 42 -2.80 2.50 -2.96
N VAL A 43 -3.77 2.96 -2.19
CA VAL A 43 -4.83 2.14 -1.62
C VAL A 43 -6.15 2.69 -2.13
N TYR A 44 -6.90 1.88 -2.87
CA TYR A 44 -8.22 2.22 -3.38
C TYR A 44 -9.29 1.45 -2.60
N TYR A 45 -10.26 2.16 -2.06
CA TYR A 45 -11.41 1.57 -1.40
C TYR A 45 -12.39 1.03 -2.43
N SER A 46 -12.95 -0.16 -2.18
CA SER A 46 -14.00 -0.72 -3.03
C SER A 46 -15.37 -0.24 -2.55
N GLU A 47 -16.14 0.38 -3.45
CA GLU A 47 -17.54 0.76 -3.16
C GLU A 47 -18.47 -0.47 -3.12
N LYS A 48 -18.13 -1.52 -3.89
CA LYS A 48 -18.93 -2.75 -3.97
C LYS A 48 -18.71 -3.66 -2.77
N ASN A 49 -17.48 -3.71 -2.25
CA ASN A 49 -17.07 -4.55 -1.13
C ASN A 49 -16.35 -3.68 -0.08
N PRO A 50 -17.06 -3.11 0.90
CA PRO A 50 -16.46 -2.16 1.86
C PRO A 50 -15.38 -2.79 2.76
N ASP A 51 -15.34 -4.12 2.84
CA ASP A 51 -14.33 -4.91 3.54
C ASP A 51 -13.04 -5.15 2.74
N GLU A 52 -13.00 -4.73 1.47
CA GLU A 52 -11.87 -4.94 0.56
C GLU A 52 -11.26 -3.62 0.10
N CYS A 53 -9.95 -3.63 -0.09
CA CYS A 53 -9.21 -2.52 -0.66
C CYS A 53 -8.24 -3.06 -1.73
N THR A 54 -8.01 -2.27 -2.78
CA THR A 54 -6.99 -2.57 -3.78
C THR A 54 -5.72 -1.81 -3.45
N PHE A 55 -4.63 -2.56 -3.21
CA PHE A 55 -3.30 -2.02 -3.04
C PHE A 55 -2.52 -2.07 -4.35
N ASN A 56 -1.87 -0.97 -4.71
CA ASN A 56 -1.07 -0.83 -5.93
C ASN A 56 0.26 -0.13 -5.65
N ILE A 57 1.36 -0.66 -6.18
CA ILE A 57 2.69 -0.07 -6.04
C ILE A 57 3.07 0.57 -7.39
N GLN A 58 3.60 1.78 -7.35
CA GLN A 58 4.05 2.55 -8.50
C GLN A 58 5.47 3.05 -8.26
N ARG A 59 6.14 3.43 -9.36
CA ARG A 59 7.53 3.89 -9.34
C ARG A 59 8.50 2.90 -8.69
N HIS A 60 8.37 1.61 -9.02
CA HIS A 60 9.29 0.55 -8.59
C HIS A 60 10.76 0.91 -8.84
N GLN A 61 11.05 1.61 -9.93
CA GLN A 61 12.40 2.05 -10.30
C GLN A 61 13.03 3.09 -9.34
N ALA A 62 12.24 3.77 -8.51
CA ALA A 62 12.78 4.76 -7.56
C ALA A 62 13.57 4.08 -6.44
N ASN A 63 13.10 2.92 -5.97
CA ASN A 63 13.83 2.04 -5.08
C ASN A 63 13.26 0.61 -5.21
N PRO A 64 13.89 -0.25 -6.04
CA PRO A 64 13.35 -1.57 -6.36
C PRO A 64 13.36 -2.52 -5.16
N GLU A 65 14.31 -2.36 -4.23
CA GLU A 65 14.37 -3.18 -3.01
C GLU A 65 13.19 -2.87 -2.09
N HIS A 66 12.92 -1.58 -1.84
CA HIS A 66 11.75 -1.18 -1.05
C HIS A 66 10.45 -1.64 -1.70
N ALA A 67 10.33 -1.46 -3.02
CA ALA A 67 9.13 -1.87 -3.74
C ALA A 67 8.90 -3.39 -3.64
N LYS A 68 9.95 -4.19 -3.81
CA LYS A 68 9.89 -5.66 -3.68
C LYS A 68 9.52 -6.10 -2.27
N LEU A 69 10.12 -5.50 -1.23
CA LEU A 69 9.78 -5.83 0.17
C LEU A 69 8.31 -5.54 0.49
N ILE A 70 7.81 -4.39 0.05
CA ILE A 70 6.41 -4.02 0.24
C ILE A 70 5.49 -4.96 -0.53
N GLU A 71 5.87 -5.32 -1.77
CA GLU A 71 5.12 -6.27 -2.58
C GLU A 71 5.00 -7.64 -1.88
N GLU A 72 6.10 -8.19 -1.36
CA GLU A 72 6.12 -9.47 -0.64
C GLU A 72 5.22 -9.43 0.61
N ILE A 73 5.26 -8.33 1.37
CA ILE A 73 4.43 -8.16 2.57
C ILE A 73 2.95 -8.09 2.20
N VAL A 74 2.61 -7.26 1.21
CA VAL A 74 1.22 -7.11 0.74
C VAL A 74 0.72 -8.43 0.16
N SER A 75 1.55 -9.14 -0.59
CA SER A 75 1.24 -10.46 -1.16
C SER A 75 1.00 -11.52 -0.09
N SER A 76 1.75 -11.48 1.02
CA SER A 76 1.57 -12.40 2.14
C SER A 76 0.19 -12.27 2.81
N ILE A 77 -0.36 -11.06 2.84
CA ILE A 77 -1.69 -10.76 3.44
C ILE A 77 -2.79 -10.55 2.39
N ALA A 78 -2.46 -10.70 1.11
CA ALA A 78 -3.43 -10.56 0.04
C ALA A 78 -4.48 -11.65 0.13
N ILE A 79 -5.70 -11.32 -0.28
CA ILE A 79 -6.78 -12.29 -0.43
C ILE A 79 -6.35 -13.22 -1.56
N LYS A 80 -5.99 -14.47 -1.22
CA LYS A 80 -5.72 -15.51 -2.20
C LYS A 80 -7.05 -15.86 -2.87
N GLU A 81 -7.12 -15.67 -4.18
CA GLU A 81 -8.20 -16.19 -5.01
C GLU A 81 -8.22 -17.73 -4.97
#